data_AF-A0A933QCS0-F1
#
_entry.id   AF-A0A933QCS0-F1
#
_cell.length_a   1.000
_cell.length_b   1.000
_cell.length_c   1.000
_cell.angle_alpha   90.00
_cell.angle_beta   90.00
_cell.angle_gamma   90.00
#
_symmetry.space_group_name_H-M   'P 1'
#
loop_
_entity.id
_entity.type
_entity.pdbx_description
1 polymer ?
#
loop_
_entity_poly.entity_id
_entity_poly.type
_entity_poly.pdbx_seq_one_letter_code
_entity_poly.pdbx_strand_id
1 'polypeptide(L)'
;MQQSDIKHIEWHDAAWQQLWHAANGLPHALLLTGPEGIGKGRFALAAAARLLCESPLETGVCGQCPSCRWFLSDNHPDFRHIIPAADAESDESATDGEKKKGSRQIVIDQIRELEDFVFIGG
;
A
#
# COMPACT_ATOMS: atom_id res chain seq x y z
N MET A 1 9.95 -2.31 -1.23
CA MET A 1 9.00 -3.44 -1.28
C MET A 1 9.59 -4.61 -2.06
N GLN A 2 9.43 -5.85 -1.60
CA GLN A 2 9.86 -7.05 -2.34
C GLN A 2 8.67 -7.69 -3.08
N GLN A 3 8.95 -8.48 -4.13
CA GLN A 3 7.93 -9.19 -4.90
C GLN A 3 7.05 -10.13 -4.05
N SER A 4 7.61 -10.66 -2.95
CA SER A 4 6.89 -11.45 -1.95
C SER A 4 5.82 -10.68 -1.20
N ASP A 5 5.94 -9.35 -1.11
CA ASP A 5 5.10 -8.50 -0.28
C ASP A 5 3.77 -8.18 -0.96
N ILE A 6 3.74 -8.27 -2.29
CA ILE A 6 2.58 -7.96 -3.14
C ILE A 6 1.89 -9.21 -3.70
N LYS A 7 2.32 -10.39 -3.25
CA LYS A 7 1.65 -11.66 -3.59
C LYS A 7 0.48 -11.90 -2.63
N HIS A 8 -0.62 -12.42 -3.18
CA HIS A 8 -1.74 -12.94 -2.39
C HIS A 8 -1.26 -13.96 -1.34
N ILE A 9 -1.90 -13.94 -0.17
CA ILE A 9 -1.58 -14.81 0.96
C ILE A 9 -2.69 -15.86 1.10
N GLU A 10 -2.34 -17.15 1.02
CA GLU A 10 -3.30 -18.27 0.94
C GLU A 10 -4.38 -18.24 2.05
N TRP A 11 -4.02 -17.97 3.30
CA TRP A 11 -5.01 -17.93 4.38
C TRP A 11 -5.99 -16.74 4.32
N HIS A 12 -5.80 -15.80 3.39
CA HIS A 12 -6.73 -14.72 3.07
C HIS A 12 -7.56 -14.97 1.81
N ASP A 13 -7.51 -16.17 1.19
CA ASP A 13 -8.22 -16.52 -0.05
C ASP A 13 -9.71 -16.13 -0.01
N ALA A 14 -10.40 -16.46 1.09
CA ALA A 14 -11.82 -16.15 1.24
C ALA A 14 -12.10 -14.64 1.22
N ALA A 15 -11.29 -13.85 1.93
CA ALA A 15 -11.43 -12.39 1.95
C ALA A 15 -11.05 -11.77 0.60
N TRP A 16 -10.07 -12.33 -0.10
CA TRP A 16 -9.66 -11.92 -1.43
C TRP A 16 -10.77 -12.15 -2.46
N GLN A 17 -11.34 -13.36 -2.49
CA GLN A 17 -12.46 -13.70 -3.35
C GLN A 17 -13.66 -12.79 -3.08
N GLN A 18 -13.99 -12.57 -1.81
CA GLN A 18 -15.09 -11.68 -1.43
C GLN A 18 -14.89 -10.24 -1.95
N LEU A 19 -13.66 -9.71 -1.90
CA LEU A 19 -13.35 -8.36 -2.37
C LEU A 19 -13.50 -8.24 -3.89
N TRP A 20 -12.92 -9.17 -4.65
CA TRP A 20 -12.85 -9.09 -6.11
C TRP A 20 -14.10 -9.59 -6.83
N HIS A 21 -14.94 -10.40 -6.18
CA HIS A 21 -16.21 -10.89 -6.71
C HIS A 21 -17.44 -10.18 -6.12
N ALA A 22 -17.26 -9.05 -5.44
CA ALA A 22 -18.37 -8.25 -4.94
C ALA A 22 -19.27 -7.77 -6.09
N ALA A 23 -20.58 -8.00 -5.97
CA ALA A 23 -21.56 -7.72 -7.03
C ALA A 23 -21.63 -6.24 -7.46
N ASN A 24 -21.32 -5.33 -6.54
CA ASN A 24 -21.35 -3.88 -6.78
C ASN A 24 -19.98 -3.31 -7.20
N GLY A 25 -19.02 -4.18 -7.54
CA GLY A 25 -17.63 -3.79 -7.77
C GLY A 25 -16.89 -3.48 -6.47
N LEU A 26 -15.71 -2.88 -6.61
CA LEU A 26 -14.82 -2.60 -5.49
C LEU A 26 -15.25 -1.35 -4.73
N PRO A 27 -15.28 -1.39 -3.38
CA PRO A 27 -15.55 -0.19 -2.59
C PRO A 27 -14.40 0.81 -2.70
N HIS A 28 -14.72 2.10 -2.56
CA HIS A 28 -13.75 3.19 -2.59
C HIS A 28 -12.86 3.28 -1.34
N ALA A 29 -13.26 2.61 -0.25
CA ALA A 29 -12.53 2.55 1.00
C ALA A 29 -12.68 1.19 1.65
N LEU A 30 -11.58 0.64 2.18
CA LEU A 30 -11.55 -0.63 2.88
C LEU A 30 -10.98 -0.43 4.28
N LEU A 31 -11.69 -0.95 5.28
CA LEU A 31 -11.19 -1.07 6.65
C LEU A 31 -10.88 -2.54 6.95
N LEU A 32 -9.59 -2.86 7.09
CA LEU A 32 -9.14 -4.22 7.41
C LEU A 32 -8.97 -4.38 8.92
N THR A 33 -9.68 -5.35 9.50
CA THR A 33 -9.62 -5.65 10.94
C THR A 33 -9.21 -7.09 11.18
N GLY A 34 -8.66 -7.37 12.36
CA GLY A 34 -8.21 -8.70 12.74
C GLY A 34 -6.96 -8.68 13.63
N PRO A 35 -6.51 -9.85 14.10
CA PRO A 35 -5.37 -9.97 15.00
C PRO A 35 -4.08 -9.35 14.46
N GLU A 36 -3.17 -8.98 15.35
CA GLU A 36 -1.79 -8.63 14.98
C GLU A 36 -1.09 -9.83 14.33
N GLY A 37 -0.20 -9.58 13.37
CA GLY A 37 0.56 -10.64 12.69
C GLY A 37 -0.19 -11.44 11.61
N ILE A 38 -1.52 -11.30 11.48
CA ILE A 38 -2.30 -12.05 10.46
C ILE A 38 -1.99 -11.63 9.01
N GLY A 39 -1.26 -10.53 8.80
CA GLY A 39 -0.84 -10.08 7.47
C GLY A 39 -1.77 -9.08 6.78
N LYS A 40 -2.56 -8.29 7.55
CA LYS A 40 -3.47 -7.26 7.01
C LYS A 40 -2.77 -6.23 6.11
N GLY A 41 -1.59 -5.76 6.51
CA GLY A 41 -0.81 -4.80 5.70
C GLY A 41 -0.39 -5.40 4.36
N ARG A 42 0.07 -6.65 4.35
CA ARG A 42 0.42 -7.37 3.12
C ARG A 42 -0.81 -7.60 2.23
N PHE A 43 -1.97 -7.92 2.83
CA PHE A 43 -3.23 -8.00 2.08
C PHE A 43 -3.57 -6.67 1.39
N ALA A 44 -3.47 -5.55 2.11
CA ALA A 44 -3.71 -4.21 1.57
C ALA A 44 -2.74 -3.89 0.41
N LEU A 45 -1.44 -4.15 0.59
CA LEU A 45 -0.43 -3.93 -0.44
C LEU A 45 -0.66 -4.80 -1.69
N ALA A 46 -0.97 -6.08 -1.50
CA ALA A 46 -1.29 -6.97 -2.61
C ALA A 46 -2.56 -6.53 -3.36
N ALA A 47 -3.59 -6.09 -2.64
CA ALA A 47 -4.83 -5.58 -3.25
C ALA A 47 -4.57 -4.28 -4.04
N ALA A 48 -3.80 -3.34 -3.48
CA ALA A 48 -3.39 -2.11 -4.16
C ALA A 48 -2.54 -2.39 -5.42
N ALA A 49 -1.56 -3.30 -5.32
CA ALA A 49 -0.75 -3.72 -6.46
C ALA A 49 -1.61 -4.32 -7.58
N ARG A 50 -2.62 -5.12 -7.19
CA ARG A 50 -3.59 -5.72 -8.12
C ARG A 50 -4.49 -4.70 -8.79
N LEU A 51 -4.98 -3.70 -8.06
CA LEU A 51 -5.79 -2.61 -8.61
C LEU A 51 -5.06 -1.87 -9.73
N LEU A 52 -3.75 -1.66 -9.57
CA LEU A 52 -2.93 -0.88 -10.50
C LEU A 52 -2.33 -1.73 -11.63
N CYS A 53 -2.35 -3.06 -11.51
CA CYS A 53 -1.73 -3.97 -12.46
C CYS A 53 -2.48 -3.96 -13.81
N GLU A 54 -1.75 -3.79 -14.91
CA GLU A 54 -2.33 -3.76 -16.27
C GLU A 54 -2.85 -5.13 -16.73
N SER A 55 -2.34 -6.22 -16.17
CA SER A 55 -2.77 -7.59 -16.50
C SER A 55 -2.92 -8.43 -15.23
N PRO A 56 -3.97 -8.20 -14.44
CA PRO A 56 -4.15 -8.83 -13.15
C PRO A 56 -4.38 -10.35 -13.27
N LEU A 57 -3.80 -11.17 -12.39
CA LEU A 57 -4.02 -12.63 -12.31
C LEU A 57 -5.09 -12.97 -11.26
N GLU A 58 -5.84 -14.06 -11.35
CA GLU A 58 -6.90 -14.40 -10.37
C GLU A 58 -6.46 -14.21 -8.89
N THR A 59 -5.24 -14.63 -8.56
CA THR A 59 -4.65 -14.53 -7.21
C THR A 59 -3.44 -13.58 -7.14
N GLY A 60 -3.47 -12.44 -7.83
CA GLY A 60 -2.46 -11.39 -7.64
C GLY A 60 -2.21 -10.47 -8.83
N VAL A 61 -0.93 -10.18 -9.08
CA VAL A 61 -0.41 -9.30 -10.13
C VAL A 61 0.42 -10.08 -11.14
N CYS A 62 0.62 -9.55 -12.36
CA CYS A 62 1.53 -10.19 -13.33
C CYS A 62 3.01 -10.06 -12.95
N GLY A 63 3.39 -9.03 -12.19
CA GLY A 63 4.78 -8.78 -11.79
C GLY A 63 5.70 -8.26 -12.92
N GLN A 64 5.19 -8.12 -14.14
CA GLN A 64 6.02 -7.82 -15.33
C GLN A 64 5.60 -6.56 -16.08
N CYS A 65 4.40 -6.00 -15.83
CA CYS A 65 3.97 -4.76 -16.47
C CYS A 65 4.71 -3.52 -15.90
N PRO A 66 4.77 -2.40 -16.63
CA PRO A 66 5.30 -1.13 -16.13
C PRO A 66 4.76 -0.73 -14.76
N SER A 67 3.45 -0.79 -14.56
CA SER A 67 2.82 -0.53 -13.27
C SER A 67 3.38 -1.42 -12.14
N CYS A 68 3.46 -2.74 -12.34
CA CYS A 68 4.04 -3.64 -11.34
C CYS A 68 5.49 -3.27 -11.00
N ARG A 69 6.30 -2.88 -12.00
CA ARG A 69 7.69 -2.46 -11.76
C ARG A 69 7.74 -1.19 -10.92
N TRP A 70 6.93 -0.17 -11.23
CA TRP A 70 6.89 1.05 -10.44
C TRP A 70 6.43 0.80 -9.01
N PHE A 71 5.44 -0.06 -8.83
CA PHE A 71 4.93 -0.44 -7.51
C PHE A 71 6.02 -1.11 -6.67
N LEU A 72 6.76 -2.07 -7.25
CA LEU A 72 7.87 -2.76 -6.56
C LEU A 72 9.02 -1.81 -6.19
N SER A 73 9.27 -0.78 -7.02
CA SER A 73 10.23 0.27 -6.73
C SER A 73 9.71 1.36 -5.78
N ASP A 74 8.50 1.22 -5.23
CA ASP A 74 7.84 2.20 -4.34
C ASP A 74 7.70 3.60 -4.97
N ASN A 75 7.54 3.67 -6.30
CA ASN A 75 7.52 4.90 -7.09
C ASN A 75 6.32 4.94 -8.06
N HIS A 76 5.26 4.21 -7.76
CA HIS A 76 4.09 4.20 -8.64
C HIS A 76 3.35 5.55 -8.57
N PRO A 77 3.11 6.22 -9.72
CA PRO A 77 2.56 7.57 -9.73
C PRO A 77 1.21 7.63 -9.01
N ASP A 78 0.35 6.63 -9.20
CA ASP A 78 -1.01 6.53 -8.60
C ASP A 78 -1.07 5.77 -7.26
N PHE A 79 0.06 5.55 -6.58
CA PHE A 79 0.10 4.87 -5.28
C PHE A 79 0.82 5.73 -4.25
N ARG A 80 0.29 5.78 -3.03
CA ARG A 80 0.97 6.35 -1.85
C ARG A 80 0.78 5.43 -0.67
N HIS A 81 1.89 5.07 -0.03
CA HIS A 81 1.89 4.25 1.17
C HIS A 81 2.19 5.13 2.39
N ILE A 82 1.18 5.39 3.20
CA ILE A 82 1.34 6.17 4.43
C ILE A 82 1.44 5.22 5.61
N ILE A 83 2.56 5.30 6.32
CA ILE A 83 2.87 4.52 7.51
C ILE A 83 3.29 5.47 8.64
N PRO A 84 3.19 5.07 9.91
CA PRO A 84 3.72 5.88 11.00
C PRO A 84 5.19 6.25 10.77
N ALA A 85 5.57 7.47 11.12
CA ALA A 85 6.95 7.95 10.96
C ALA A 85 7.98 7.15 11.77
N ALA A 86 7.53 6.42 12.80
CA ALA A 86 8.37 5.46 13.52
C ALA A 86 8.78 4.24 12.68
N ASP A 87 7.99 3.90 11.67
CA ASP A 87 8.12 2.71 10.83
C ASP A 87 8.71 3.04 9.44
N ALA A 88 8.85 4.33 9.11
CA ALA A 88 9.57 4.77 7.93
C ALA A 88 11.08 4.57 8.13
N GLU A 89 11.72 3.85 7.21
CA GLU A 89 13.19 3.78 7.17
C GLU A 89 13.72 5.19 6.84
N SER A 90 14.60 5.70 7.69
CA SER A 90 15.07 7.08 7.67
C SER A 90 15.56 7.49 6.28
N ASP A 91 14.92 8.49 5.68
CA ASP A 91 15.57 9.34 4.69
C ASP A 91 16.90 9.83 5.27
N GLU A 92 17.99 9.61 4.53
CA GLU A 92 19.34 10.05 4.90
C GLU A 92 19.52 11.60 4.89
N SER A 93 18.43 12.37 4.82
CA SER A 93 18.45 13.84 4.79
C SER A 93 18.34 14.51 6.16
N ALA A 94 18.35 13.77 7.27
CA ALA A 94 18.43 14.36 8.61
C ALA A 94 19.86 14.86 8.91
N THR A 95 20.11 16.12 8.60
CA THR A 95 21.28 16.88 9.07
C THR A 95 21.38 16.81 10.60
N ASP A 96 22.62 16.63 11.07
CA ASP A 96 23.07 16.47 12.45
C ASP A 96 22.29 17.35 13.47
N GLY A 97 21.29 16.76 14.13
CA GLY A 97 20.43 17.36 15.13
C GLY A 97 19.54 16.28 15.76
N GLU A 98 19.39 16.28 17.09
CA GLU A 98 18.78 15.23 17.93
C GLU A 98 17.73 14.34 17.24
N LYS A 99 18.04 13.03 17.09
CA LYS A 99 17.13 11.99 16.60
C LYS A 99 15.91 11.84 17.53
N LYS A 100 14.88 12.66 17.34
CA LYS A 100 13.53 12.40 17.88
C LYS A 100 12.98 11.15 17.18
N LYS A 101 12.66 10.11 17.97
CA LYS A 101 11.94 8.93 17.46
C LYS A 101 10.63 9.39 16.79
N GLY A 102 10.39 8.91 15.58
CA GLY A 102 9.16 9.18 14.84
C GLY A 102 7.89 8.77 15.60
N SER A 103 6.75 9.35 15.23
CA SER A 103 5.45 9.03 15.81
C SER A 103 4.99 7.61 15.41
N ARG A 104 4.39 6.88 16.35
CA ARG A 104 3.68 5.60 16.09
C ARG A 104 2.26 5.80 15.53
N GLN A 105 1.86 7.05 15.31
CA GLN A 105 0.60 7.42 14.70
C GLN A 105 0.87 8.16 13.39
N ILE A 106 -0.02 7.97 12.41
CA ILE A 106 -0.10 8.83 11.24
C ILE A 106 -0.66 10.17 11.71
N VAL A 107 0.18 11.21 11.69
CA VAL A 107 -0.22 12.55 12.13
C VAL A 107 -0.86 13.32 10.98
N ILE A 108 -1.62 14.37 11.31
CA ILE A 108 -2.36 15.15 10.32
C ILE A 108 -1.46 15.76 9.24
N ASP A 109 -0.22 16.12 9.57
CA ASP A 109 0.70 16.73 8.61
C ASP A 109 1.11 15.75 7.50
N GLN A 110 1.30 14.46 7.79
CA GLN A 110 1.54 13.43 6.77
C GLN A 110 0.35 13.30 5.79
N ILE A 111 -0.87 13.54 6.26
CA ILE A 111 -2.07 13.50 5.41
C ILE A 111 -2.16 14.77 4.55
N ARG A 112 -1.78 15.93 5.09
CA ARG A 112 -1.75 17.20 4.33
C ARG A 112 -0.73 17.17 3.19
N GLU A 113 0.40 16.50 3.39
CA GLU A 113 1.41 16.28 2.34
C GLU A 113 0.87 15.50 1.12
N LEU A 114 -0.25 14.79 1.27
CA LEU A 114 -0.91 14.10 0.16
C LEU A 114 -1.73 15.02 -0.75
N GLU A 115 -1.96 16.29 -0.38
CA GLU A 115 -2.78 17.21 -1.19
C GLU A 115 -2.28 17.29 -2.64
N ASP A 116 -0.97 17.45 -2.84
CA ASP A 116 -0.36 17.53 -4.17
C ASP A 116 -0.52 16.23 -4.98
N PHE A 117 -0.69 15.08 -4.32
CA PHE A 117 -0.92 13.79 -4.97
C PHE A 117 -2.38 13.58 -5.34
N VAL A 118 -3.32 13.96 -4.47
CA VAL A 118 -4.75 13.77 -4.69
C VAL A 118 -5.30 14.80 -5.69
N PHE A 119 -4.71 16.00 -5.72
CA PHE A 119 -5.18 17.12 -6.53
C PHE A 119 -4.32 17.40 -7.77
N ILE A 120 -3.62 16.39 -8.32
CA ILE A 120 -2.87 16.54 -9.59
C ILE A 120 -3.86 16.92 -10.71
N GLY A 121 -3.89 18.20 -11.09
CA GLY A 121 -4.71 18.74 -12.18
C GLY A 121 -5.62 19.93 -11.86
N GLY A 122 -5.43 20.63 -10.74
CA GLY A 122 -6.07 21.92 -10.44
C GLY A 122 -5.35 23.13 -11.03
#